data_AF-A0A226BWI0-F1
#
_entry.id   AF-A0A226BWI0-F1
#
_cell.length_a   1.000
_cell.length_b   1.000
_cell.length_c   1.000
_cell.angle_alpha   90.00
_cell.angle_beta   90.00
_cell.angle_gamma   90.00
#
_symmetry.space_group_name_H-M   'P 1'
#
loop_
_entity.id
_entity.type
_entity.pdbx_description
1 polymer ?
#
loop_
_entity_poly.entity_id
_entity_poly.type
_entity_poly.pdbx_seq_one_letter_code
_entity_poly.pdbx_strand_id
1 'polypeptide(L)'
;MINKNLYYVTSVQNAEDIITSGFRASLRDRHWLGDGYYFYEETFFAFKWCLELCSDCYGDGVELSKLLDNYKIITAEVSIDEKRVFDLKTVQHKELFDLSFHELRKNPGKRKAEEIKGYCSFY
;
A
#
# COMPACT_ATOMS: atom_id res chain seq x y z
N MET A 1 5.37 0.56 -20.66
CA MET A 1 5.92 0.01 -19.41
C MET A 1 6.92 1.00 -18.88
N ILE A 2 6.73 1.50 -17.67
CA ILE A 2 7.70 2.34 -16.96
C ILE A 2 8.22 1.52 -15.78
N ASN A 3 9.54 1.47 -15.62
CA ASN A 3 10.13 0.92 -14.41
C ASN A 3 10.34 2.05 -13.40
N LYS A 4 9.89 1.84 -12.17
CA LYS A 4 10.12 2.76 -11.05
C LYS A 4 10.82 2.04 -9.91
N ASN A 5 11.79 2.70 -9.30
CA ASN A 5 12.31 2.28 -8.01
C ASN A 5 11.39 2.85 -6.94
N LEU A 6 10.71 1.97 -6.21
CA LEU A 6 9.77 2.33 -5.16
C LEU A 6 10.17 1.68 -3.84
N TYR A 7 9.71 2.27 -2.74
CA TYR A 7 10.09 1.88 -1.38
C TYR A 7 8.93 1.20 -0.67
N TYR A 8 9.17 0.01 -0.13
CA TYR A 8 8.20 -0.77 0.64
C TYR A 8 8.68 -0.92 2.08
N VAL A 9 7.77 -0.70 3.03
CA VAL A 9 8.05 -0.79 4.46
C VAL A 9 7.38 -2.03 5.02
N THR A 10 8.12 -2.85 5.75
CA THR A 10 7.57 -4.04 6.38
C THR A 10 8.43 -4.51 7.54
N SER A 11 8.01 -5.57 8.24
CA SER A 11 8.81 -6.16 9.32
C SER A 11 10.10 -6.79 8.79
N VAL A 12 11.13 -6.89 9.64
CA VAL A 12 12.42 -7.53 9.28
C VAL A 12 12.21 -8.93 8.69
N GLN A 13 11.39 -9.76 9.34
CA GLN A 13 11.08 -11.11 8.88
C GLN A 13 10.42 -11.12 7.50
N ASN A 14 9.41 -10.27 7.29
CA ASN A 14 8.70 -10.25 6.01
C ASN A 14 9.58 -9.66 4.89
N ALA A 15 10.46 -8.73 5.20
CA ALA A 15 11.44 -8.23 4.23
C ALA A 15 12.39 -9.35 3.77
N GLU A 16 12.85 -10.20 4.68
CA GLU A 16 13.69 -11.36 4.36
C GLU A 16 12.93 -12.39 3.52
N ASP A 17 11.66 -12.64 3.86
CA ASP A 17 10.80 -13.52 3.08
C ASP A 17 10.54 -12.98 1.66
N ILE A 18 10.34 -11.65 1.51
CA ILE A 18 10.17 -11.00 0.20
C ILE A 18 11.45 -11.06 -0.62
N ILE A 19 12.61 -10.79 -0.02
CA ILE A 19 13.89 -10.85 -0.71
C ILE A 19 14.17 -12.28 -1.20
N THR A 20 13.80 -13.29 -0.41
CA THR A 20 14.08 -14.69 -0.71
C THR A 20 13.06 -15.32 -1.66
N SER A 21 11.78 -14.99 -1.50
CA SER A 21 10.66 -15.67 -2.19
C SER A 21 9.76 -14.76 -3.03
N GLY A 22 10.09 -13.48 -3.11
CA GLY A 22 9.28 -12.48 -3.78
C GLY A 22 8.06 -12.03 -2.97
N PHE A 23 7.33 -11.06 -3.50
CA PHE A 23 6.09 -10.58 -2.90
C PHE A 23 4.99 -11.66 -2.96
N ARG A 24 4.31 -11.90 -1.83
CA ARG A 24 3.16 -12.82 -1.74
C ARG A 24 1.87 -12.04 -1.57
N ALA A 25 0.80 -12.43 -2.26
CA ALA A 25 -0.44 -11.65 -2.26
C ALA A 25 -0.95 -11.51 -0.81
N SER A 26 -1.05 -10.27 -0.31
CA SER A 26 -1.76 -10.02 0.94
C SER A 26 -3.24 -10.13 0.62
N LEU A 27 -3.82 -11.29 0.94
CA LEU A 27 -5.25 -11.55 0.74
C LEU A 27 -5.93 -11.43 2.09
N ARG A 28 -6.81 -10.43 2.21
CA ARG A 28 -7.65 -10.13 3.38
C ARG A 28 -6.86 -9.57 4.56
N ASP A 29 -7.05 -8.27 4.80
CA ASP A 29 -7.30 -7.69 6.13
C ASP A 29 -7.62 -6.19 5.98
N ARG A 30 -7.88 -5.49 7.09
CA ARG A 30 -8.34 -4.09 7.23
C ARG A 30 -7.35 -3.05 6.66
N HIS A 31 -6.94 -3.19 5.40
CA HIS A 31 -6.07 -2.27 4.71
C HIS A 31 -6.87 -1.07 4.23
N TRP A 32 -6.32 0.13 4.43
CA TRP A 32 -6.99 1.39 4.11
C TRP A 32 -7.41 1.46 2.64
N LEU A 33 -6.57 0.98 1.72
CA LEU A 33 -6.76 1.10 0.27
C LEU A 33 -7.11 -0.23 -0.41
N GLY A 34 -7.44 -1.28 0.35
CA GLY A 34 -7.79 -2.61 -0.15
C GLY A 34 -6.62 -3.61 -0.21
N ASP A 35 -6.78 -4.67 -0.99
CA ASP A 35 -5.77 -5.70 -1.15
C ASP A 35 -4.68 -5.25 -2.14
N GLY A 36 -3.41 -5.35 -1.74
CA GLY A 36 -2.28 -4.99 -2.59
C GLY A 36 -1.02 -4.65 -1.81
N TYR A 37 -0.01 -4.19 -2.54
CA TYR A 37 1.24 -3.70 -1.98
C TYR A 37 1.29 -2.19 -2.06
N TYR A 38 1.75 -1.57 -0.97
CA TYR A 38 1.83 -0.13 -0.83
C TYR A 38 3.27 0.32 -0.87
N PHE A 39 3.59 1.12 -1.88
CA PHE A 39 4.92 1.66 -2.05
C PHE A 39 4.91 3.18 -1.97
N TYR A 40 6.06 3.73 -1.59
CA TYR A 40 6.34 5.15 -1.64
C TYR A 40 7.30 5.46 -2.79
N GLU A 41 7.10 6.59 -3.46
CA GLU A 41 8.04 7.11 -4.46
C GLU A 41 9.31 7.69 -3.79
N GLU A 42 9.20 8.15 -2.56
CA GLU A 42 10.30 8.80 -1.81
C GLU A 42 10.59 8.06 -0.51
N THR A 43 11.88 7.80 -0.23
CA THR A 43 12.33 7.09 0.98
C THR A 43 11.90 7.81 2.25
N PHE A 44 11.81 9.14 2.23
CA PHE A 44 11.35 9.94 3.37
C PHE A 44 9.94 9.54 3.83
N PHE A 45 9.00 9.33 2.90
CA PHE A 45 7.64 8.92 3.25
C PHE A 45 7.58 7.48 3.74
N ALA A 46 8.42 6.60 3.19
CA ALA A 46 8.58 5.24 3.72
C ALA A 46 9.11 5.26 5.16
N PHE A 47 10.12 6.09 5.45
CA PHE A 47 10.63 6.23 6.82
C PHE A 47 9.59 6.82 7.77
N LYS A 48 8.84 7.84 7.33
CA LYS A 48 7.73 8.40 8.12
C LYS A 48 6.68 7.34 8.46
N TRP A 49 6.29 6.51 7.50
CA TRP A 49 5.35 5.41 7.73
C TRP A 49 5.90 4.39 8.73
N CYS A 50 7.20 4.09 8.67
CA CYS A 50 7.88 3.23 9.65
C CYS A 50 7.75 3.78 11.09
N LEU A 51 7.86 5.10 11.25
CA LEU A 51 7.63 5.76 12.55
C LEU A 51 6.17 5.64 13.01
N GLU A 52 5.21 5.83 12.11
CA GLU A 52 3.77 5.73 12.40
C GLU A 52 3.39 4.30 12.86
N LEU A 53 3.93 3.28 12.20
CA LEU A 53 3.78 1.87 12.62
C LEU A 53 4.33 1.61 14.04
N CYS A 54 5.41 2.30 14.42
CA CYS A 54 5.97 2.22 15.77
C CYS A 54 5.15 2.99 16.80
N SER A 55 4.63 4.18 16.47
CA SER A 55 3.84 4.99 17.42
C SER A 55 2.51 4.36 17.78
N ASP A 56 1.89 3.61 16.86
CA ASP A 56 0.70 2.81 17.17
C ASP A 56 1.01 1.65 18.12
N CYS A 57 2.28 1.21 18.18
CA CYS A 57 2.75 0.13 19.05
C CYS A 57 3.38 0.63 20.38
N TYR A 58 3.82 1.89 20.44
CA TYR A 58 4.58 2.45 21.55
C TYR A 58 4.20 3.92 21.79
N GLY A 59 3.61 4.22 22.95
CA GLY A 59 3.31 5.59 23.39
C GLY A 59 4.55 6.51 23.48
N ASP A 60 4.32 7.81 23.72
CA ASP A 60 5.26 8.95 23.74
C ASP A 60 6.76 8.60 23.84
N GLY A 61 7.35 8.24 22.70
CA GLY A 61 8.80 8.03 22.53
C GLY A 61 9.14 6.86 21.61
N VAL A 62 9.46 7.14 20.35
CA VAL A 62 9.99 6.12 19.42
C VAL A 62 11.49 5.99 19.66
N GLU A 63 11.92 4.83 20.16
CA GLU A 63 13.34 4.48 20.25
C GLU A 63 13.83 4.02 18.88
N LEU A 64 14.78 4.74 18.29
CA LEU A 64 15.27 4.44 16.93
C LEU A 64 15.84 3.02 16.80
N SER A 65 16.51 2.51 17.84
CA SER A 65 17.00 1.13 17.92
C SER A 65 15.89 0.12 17.66
N LYS A 66 14.76 0.24 18.38
CA LYS A 66 13.60 -0.64 18.24
C LYS A 66 12.99 -0.56 16.85
N LEU A 67 12.97 0.62 16.23
CA LEU A 67 12.48 0.75 14.86
C LEU A 67 13.36 -0.04 13.88
N LEU A 68 14.68 0.08 14.00
CA LEU A 68 15.64 -0.63 13.16
C LEU A 68 15.65 -2.15 13.39
N ASP A 69 15.35 -2.59 14.62
CA ASP A 69 15.30 -4.02 14.98
C ASP A 69 14.03 -4.71 14.45
N ASN A 70 12.94 -3.96 14.23
CA ASN A 70 11.63 -4.53 13.88
C ASN A 70 11.24 -4.33 12.42
N TYR A 71 11.73 -3.27 11.76
CA TYR A 71 11.27 -2.88 10.43
C TYR A 71 12.41 -2.67 9.44
N LYS A 72 12.13 -2.93 8.17
CA LYS A 72 13.03 -2.66 7.04
C LYS A 72 12.29 -1.89 5.95
N ILE A 73 13.05 -1.01 5.29
CA ILE A 73 12.65 -0.40 4.02
C ILE A 73 13.39 -1.15 2.92
N ILE A 74 12.64 -1.78 2.01
CA ILE A 74 13.21 -2.43 0.82
C ILE A 74 12.92 -1.58 -0.42
N THR A 75 13.86 -1.56 -1.34
CA THR A 75 13.67 -0.97 -2.67
C THR A 75 13.25 -2.05 -3.65
N ALA A 76 12.18 -1.79 -4.39
CA ALA A 76 11.67 -2.67 -5.43
C ALA A 76 11.69 -1.93 -6.78
N GLU A 77 12.20 -2.58 -7.81
CA GLU A 77 11.97 -2.15 -9.19
C GLU A 77 10.61 -2.68 -9.63
N VAL A 78 9.66 -1.76 -9.83
CA VAL A 78 8.28 -2.08 -10.21
C VAL A 78 8.06 -1.69 -11.66
N SER A 79 7.70 -2.66 -12.50
CA SER A 79 7.31 -2.43 -13.88
C SER A 79 5.82 -2.12 -13.98
N ILE A 80 5.50 -0.92 -14.43
CA ILE A 80 4.15 -0.35 -14.44
C ILE A 80 3.65 -0.24 -15.88
N ASP A 81 2.49 -0.84 -16.14
CA ASP A 81 1.74 -0.56 -17.37
C ASP A 81 0.96 0.74 -17.20
N GLU A 82 1.41 1.81 -17.85
CA GLU A 82 0.80 3.14 -17.80
C GLU A 82 -0.69 3.15 -18.19
N LYS A 83 -1.13 2.20 -19.03
CA LYS A 83 -2.54 2.07 -19.42
C LYS A 83 -3.43 1.56 -18.27
N ARG A 84 -2.82 1.06 -17.20
CA ARG A 84 -3.47 0.48 -16.03
C ARG A 84 -3.17 1.27 -14.75
N VAL A 85 -2.82 2.54 -14.87
CA VAL A 85 -2.57 3.43 -13.73
C VAL A 85 -3.79 4.30 -13.46
N PHE A 86 -4.32 4.20 -12.24
CA PHE A 86 -5.31 5.13 -11.73
C PHE A 86 -4.62 6.21 -10.88
N ASP A 87 -4.33 7.36 -11.50
CA ASP A 87 -3.59 8.47 -10.87
C ASP A 87 -4.51 9.61 -10.43
N LEU A 88 -4.64 9.80 -9.11
CA LEU A 88 -5.43 10.87 -8.48
C LEU A 88 -4.90 12.29 -8.75
N LYS A 89 -3.71 12.46 -9.32
CA LYS A 89 -3.19 13.76 -9.78
C LYS A 89 -3.81 14.20 -11.11
N THR A 90 -4.42 13.27 -11.86
CA THR A 90 -5.12 13.59 -13.10
C THR A 90 -6.56 14.00 -12.82
N VAL A 91 -7.06 14.99 -13.55
CA VAL A 91 -8.42 15.54 -13.35
C VAL A 91 -9.47 14.46 -13.55
N GLN A 92 -9.35 13.67 -14.62
CA GLN A 92 -10.33 12.64 -14.99
C GLN A 92 -10.45 11.54 -13.94
N HIS A 93 -9.32 11.01 -13.44
CA HIS A 93 -9.36 9.98 -12.40
C HIS A 93 -9.83 10.54 -11.06
N LYS A 94 -9.44 11.78 -10.73
CA LYS A 94 -9.90 12.45 -9.51
C LYS A 94 -11.41 12.65 -9.51
N GLU A 95 -11.98 13.10 -10.62
CA GLU A 95 -13.44 13.24 -10.78
C GLU A 95 -14.14 11.89 -10.63
N LEU A 96 -13.64 10.85 -11.31
CA LEU A 96 -14.20 9.49 -11.19
C LEU A 96 -14.13 8.96 -9.75
N PHE A 97 -13.03 9.20 -9.05
CA PHE A 97 -12.88 8.86 -7.63
C PHE A 97 -13.90 9.58 -6.76
N ASP A 98 -14.02 10.91 -6.91
CA ASP A 98 -14.93 11.74 -6.10
C ASP A 98 -16.40 11.34 -6.30
N LEU A 99 -16.82 11.12 -7.55
CA LEU A 99 -18.17 10.65 -7.87
C LEU A 99 -18.46 9.28 -7.25
N SER A 100 -17.53 8.34 -7.41
CA SER A 100 -17.66 6.99 -6.84
C SER A 100 -17.72 7.03 -5.31
N PHE A 101 -16.85 7.82 -4.68
CA PHE A 101 -16.79 7.98 -3.24
C PHE A 101 -18.05 8.64 -2.67
N HIS A 102 -18.60 9.64 -3.36
CA HIS A 102 -19.86 10.31 -2.99
C HIS A 102 -21.04 9.34 -3.00
N GLU A 103 -21.17 8.53 -4.05
CA GLU A 103 -22.25 7.53 -4.15
C GLU A 103 -22.14 6.43 -3.08
N LEU A 104 -20.91 5.98 -2.77
CA LEU A 104 -20.66 5.03 -1.68
C LEU A 104 -21.00 5.62 -0.30
N ARG A 105 -20.84 6.93 -0.10
CA ARG A 105 -21.20 7.60 1.17
C ARG A 105 -22.71 7.78 1.35
N LYS A 106 -23.48 7.96 0.28
CA LYS A 106 -24.94 8.09 0.34
C LYS A 106 -25.65 6.78 0.73
N ASN A 107 -25.05 5.63 0.42
CA ASN A 107 -25.66 4.31 0.65
C ASN A 107 -24.77 3.41 1.53
N PRO A 108 -24.65 3.70 2.84
CA PRO A 108 -23.75 2.96 3.74
C PRO A 108 -24.10 1.47 3.87
N GLY A 109 -25.35 1.07 3.59
CA GLY A 109 -25.80 -0.33 3.56
C GLY A 109 -25.26 -1.18 2.41
N LYS A 110 -24.72 -0.57 1.34
CA LYS A 110 -24.09 -1.31 0.22
C LYS A 110 -22.64 -1.73 0.51
N ARG A 111 -22.05 -1.32 1.65
CA ARG A 111 -20.68 -1.72 2.05
C ARG A 111 -20.48 -3.23 2.21
N LYS A 112 -21.55 -4.03 2.29
CA LYS A 112 -21.49 -5.49 2.44
C LYS A 112 -21.81 -6.29 1.16
N ALA A 113 -22.18 -5.66 0.05
CA ALA A 113 -22.87 -6.37 -1.04
C ALA A 113 -22.02 -6.67 -2.28
N GLU A 114 -20.80 -6.16 -2.40
CA GLU A 114 -19.95 -6.50 -3.55
C GLU A 114 -18.56 -6.88 -3.03
N GLU A 115 -18.40 -8.16 -2.67
CA GLU A 115 -17.17 -8.85 -3.04
C GLU A 115 -16.92 -8.49 -4.51
N ILE A 116 -15.88 -7.70 -4.78
CA ILE A 116 -15.39 -7.51 -6.16
C ILE A 116 -14.85 -8.88 -6.59
N LYS A 117 -15.76 -9.75 -7.04
CA LYS A 117 -15.44 -10.99 -7.73
C LYS A 117 -15.06 -10.62 -9.16
N GLY A 118 -13.77 -10.76 -9.46
CA GLY A 118 -13.17 -10.55 -10.78
C GLY A 118 -12.70 -9.10 -10.95
N TYR A 119 -11.44 -8.79 -11.25
CA TYR A 119 -10.47 -9.48 -12.09
C TYR A 119 -9.05 -9.17 -11.58
N CYS A 120 -8.33 -10.18 -11.10
CA CYS A 120 -6.87 -10.12 -11.04
C CYS A 120 -6.31 -11.50 -11.40
N SER A 121 -6.50 -11.90 -12.65
CA SER A 121 -5.59 -12.85 -13.27
C SER A 121 -4.35 -12.06 -13.69
N PHE A 122 -3.21 -12.33 -13.06
CA PHE A 122 -1.91 -11.96 -13.61
C PHE A 122 -1.18 -13.25 -13.96
N TYR A 123 -0.94 -13.41 -15.26
CA TYR A 123 0.17 -14.19 -15.81
C TYR A 123 1.46 -13.39 -15.61
#